data_AF-A0A6D2IU04-F1
#
_entry.id   AF-A0A6D2IU04-F1
#
_cell.length_a   1.000
_cell.length_b   1.000
_cell.length_c   1.000
_cell.angle_alpha   90.00
_cell.angle_beta   90.00
_cell.angle_gamma   90.00
#
_symmetry.space_group_name_H-M   'P 1'
#
loop_
_entity.id
_entity.type
_entity.pdbx_description
1 polymer ?
#
loop_
_entity_poly.entity_id
_entity_poly.type
_entity_poly.pdbx_seq_one_letter_code
_entity_poly.pdbx_strand_id
1 'polypeptide(L)'
;MKAMGEMEEGDAVFGSNAEVVNLDSEWRDKYRPRKPKYVNRVHTSYEWNKYNQTHYDHENPPPKVRKMGQAMETCIIRFQAGPPYEDIAFRVVNKEWDRSRKNGFKHTFDGGILHLYFNFKRHWYRR
;
A
#
# COMPACT_ATOMS: atom_id res chain seq x y z
N MET A 1 -18.90 36.44 50.53
CA MET A 1 -17.83 35.75 51.26
C MET A 1 -17.80 34.30 50.83
N LYS A 2 -16.59 33.80 50.53
CA LYS A 2 -16.12 32.48 50.06
C LYS A 2 -17.04 31.25 50.19
N ALA A 3 -17.01 30.40 49.16
CA ALA A 3 -16.53 29.02 49.27
C ALA A 3 -16.16 28.46 47.87
N MET A 4 -14.88 28.54 47.50
CA MET A 4 -14.29 27.72 46.43
C MET A 4 -13.79 26.45 47.11
N GLY A 5 -14.41 25.31 46.82
CA GLY A 5 -13.89 24.00 47.15
C GLY A 5 -12.90 23.57 46.08
N GLU A 6 -11.69 23.23 46.50
CA GLU A 6 -10.63 22.62 45.70
C GLU A 6 -11.10 21.28 45.11
N MET A 7 -10.78 21.05 43.83
CA MET A 7 -10.76 19.72 43.24
C MET A 7 -9.32 19.44 42.81
N GLU A 8 -8.78 18.33 43.32
CA GLU A 8 -7.39 17.88 43.17
C GLU A 8 -6.98 17.57 41.72
N GLU A 9 -5.68 17.74 41.50
CA GLU A 9 -4.91 17.43 40.30
C GLU A 9 -4.77 15.90 40.15
N GLY A 10 -5.48 15.27 39.21
CA GLY A 10 -5.30 13.82 39.03
C GLY A 10 -6.07 13.04 37.96
N ASP A 11 -7.29 13.42 37.56
CA ASP A 11 -8.10 12.56 36.68
C ASP A 11 -8.29 13.15 35.27
N ALA A 12 -7.62 12.53 34.30
CA ALA A 12 -7.75 12.85 32.88
C ALA A 12 -9.07 12.32 32.30
N VAL A 13 -9.94 13.21 31.82
CA VAL A 13 -11.05 12.83 30.92
C VAL A 13 -10.49 12.70 29.50
N PHE A 14 -9.95 11.52 29.21
CA PHE A 14 -9.47 11.12 27.90
C PHE A 14 -10.67 10.76 27.01
N GLY A 15 -11.29 11.75 26.37
CA GLY A 15 -12.41 11.50 25.47
C GLY A 15 -13.32 12.69 25.23
N SER A 16 -12.81 13.75 24.62
CA SER A 16 -13.67 14.68 23.89
C SER A 16 -13.45 14.44 22.39
N ASN A 17 -14.55 14.09 21.73
CA ASN A 17 -14.67 13.84 20.30
C ASN A 17 -13.77 14.77 19.48
N ALA A 18 -12.77 14.20 18.82
CA ALA A 18 -12.18 14.86 17.67
C ALA A 18 -13.29 14.98 16.63
N GLU A 19 -13.86 16.18 16.50
CA GLU A 19 -14.62 16.55 15.32
C GLU A 19 -13.71 16.26 14.13
N VAL A 20 -14.03 15.20 13.39
CA VAL A 20 -13.42 14.93 12.10
C VAL A 20 -13.92 16.04 11.20
N VAL A 21 -13.18 17.15 11.20
CA VAL A 21 -13.33 18.22 10.22
C VAL A 21 -13.38 17.54 8.85
N ASN A 22 -14.54 17.66 8.18
CA ASN A 22 -14.73 17.22 6.80
C ASN A 22 -13.86 18.12 5.90
N LEU A 23 -12.55 17.94 5.96
CA LEU A 23 -11.60 18.56 5.04
C LEU A 23 -11.91 18.15 3.60
N ASP A 24 -12.63 17.05 3.38
CA ASP A 24 -13.00 16.55 2.06
C ASP A 24 -13.96 17.45 1.28
N SER A 25 -14.79 18.27 1.93
CA SER A 25 -15.82 19.06 1.26
C SER A 25 -15.30 20.39 0.70
N GLU A 26 -14.43 21.10 1.41
CA GLU A 26 -14.09 22.50 1.06
C GLU A 26 -13.19 22.61 -0.18
N TRP A 27 -12.30 21.65 -0.43
CA TRP A 27 -11.37 21.73 -1.56
C TRP A 27 -12.00 21.26 -2.88
N ARG A 28 -13.01 20.38 -2.82
CA ARG A 28 -13.70 19.84 -4.00
C ARG A 28 -14.40 20.93 -4.80
N ASP A 29 -14.88 21.96 -4.10
CA ASP A 29 -15.52 23.12 -4.70
C ASP A 29 -14.49 24.14 -5.21
N LYS A 30 -13.34 24.26 -4.54
CA LYS A 30 -12.26 25.19 -4.91
C LYS A 30 -11.40 24.72 -6.08
N TYR A 31 -11.21 23.41 -6.21
CA TYR A 31 -10.38 22.80 -7.25
C TYR A 31 -11.17 21.73 -7.96
N ARG A 32 -11.13 21.73 -9.29
CA ARG A 32 -11.64 20.61 -10.08
C ARG A 32 -10.76 19.38 -9.80
N PRO A 33 -11.25 18.33 -9.09
CA PRO A 33 -10.42 17.20 -8.71
C PRO A 33 -9.79 16.54 -9.94
N ARG A 34 -8.51 16.21 -9.85
CA ARG A 34 -7.74 15.64 -10.96
C ARG A 34 -7.34 14.22 -10.61
N LYS A 35 -7.57 13.29 -11.54
CA LYS A 35 -7.03 11.94 -11.42
C LYS A 35 -5.51 11.97 -11.68
N PRO A 36 -4.68 11.53 -10.74
CA PRO A 36 -3.25 11.40 -10.96
C PRO A 36 -2.96 10.51 -12.18
N LYS A 37 -1.91 10.87 -12.93
CA LYS A 37 -1.38 9.99 -13.98
C LYS A 37 -0.45 8.97 -13.33
N TYR A 38 -0.53 7.71 -13.76
CA TYR A 38 0.31 6.63 -13.26
C TYR A 38 0.87 5.80 -14.43
N VAL A 39 2.03 5.18 -14.22
CA VAL A 39 2.63 4.22 -15.15
C VAL A 39 3.03 2.99 -14.35
N ASN A 40 2.38 1.86 -14.63
CA ASN A 40 2.64 0.60 -13.95
C ASN A 40 3.48 -0.32 -14.84
N ARG A 41 4.62 -0.77 -14.33
CA ARG A 41 5.45 -1.82 -14.95
C ARG A 41 5.42 -3.04 -14.04
N VAL A 42 4.74 -4.10 -14.49
CA VAL A 42 4.60 -5.35 -13.72
C VAL A 42 5.51 -6.41 -14.33
N HIS A 43 6.40 -6.96 -13.52
CA HIS A 43 7.29 -8.05 -13.93
C HIS A 43 6.72 -9.40 -13.47
N THR A 44 6.14 -10.16 -14.39
CA THR A 44 5.61 -11.52 -14.14
C THR A 44 6.54 -12.56 -14.75
N SER A 45 7.68 -12.82 -14.10
CA SER A 45 8.61 -13.88 -14.51
C SER A 45 8.44 -15.12 -13.62
N TYR A 46 8.95 -16.23 -14.15
CA TYR A 46 9.02 -17.49 -13.44
C TYR A 46 10.38 -17.67 -12.81
N GLU A 47 10.38 -18.35 -11.67
CA GLU A 47 11.60 -18.78 -11.02
C GLU A 47 11.90 -20.24 -11.39
N TRP A 48 13.06 -20.49 -11.99
CA TRP A 48 13.55 -21.83 -12.28
C TRP A 48 14.14 -22.47 -11.01
N ASN A 49 13.28 -22.90 -10.09
CA ASN A 49 13.71 -23.72 -8.95
C ASN A 49 13.95 -25.18 -9.38
N LYS A 50 14.58 -26.00 -8.52
CA LYS A 50 14.91 -27.42 -8.83
C LYS A 50 13.68 -28.23 -9.26
N TYR A 51 12.51 -27.95 -8.70
CA TYR A 51 11.26 -28.61 -9.07
C TYR A 51 10.77 -28.19 -10.46
N ASN A 52 10.79 -26.89 -10.75
CA ASN A 52 10.36 -26.35 -12.04
C ASN A 52 11.27 -26.81 -13.17
N GLN A 53 12.58 -26.90 -12.93
CA GLN A 53 13.56 -27.41 -13.91
C GLN A 53 13.35 -28.88 -14.28
N THR A 54 12.70 -29.68 -13.44
CA THR A 54 12.45 -31.11 -13.74
C THR A 54 11.08 -31.38 -14.35
N HIS A 55 10.16 -30.40 -14.31
CA HIS A 55 8.77 -30.57 -14.76
C HIS A 55 8.38 -29.64 -15.91
N TYR A 56 9.18 -28.62 -16.18
CA TYR A 56 8.93 -27.64 -17.24
C TYR A 56 10.21 -27.43 -18.04
N ASP A 57 10.04 -27.14 -19.32
CA ASP A 57 11.12 -26.85 -20.26
C ASP A 57 10.84 -25.53 -21.00
N HIS A 58 11.69 -25.18 -21.97
CA HIS A 58 11.54 -23.95 -22.73
C HIS A 58 10.30 -23.95 -23.65
N GLU A 59 9.82 -25.12 -24.04
CA GLU A 59 8.66 -25.28 -24.93
C GLU A 59 7.34 -25.37 -24.14
N ASN A 60 7.42 -25.84 -22.90
CA ASN A 60 6.33 -25.95 -21.94
C ASN A 60 6.72 -25.27 -20.61
N PRO A 61 6.74 -23.93 -20.57
CA PRO A 61 7.09 -23.20 -19.36
C PRO A 61 6.04 -23.41 -18.26
N PRO A 62 6.40 -23.20 -16.97
CA PRO A 62 5.43 -23.24 -15.87
C PRO A 62 4.27 -22.26 -16.11
N PRO A 63 3.12 -22.31 -15.42
CA PRO A 63 2.01 -21.34 -15.63
C PRO A 63 2.19 -19.99 -14.88
N LYS A 64 2.11 -18.82 -15.58
CA LYS A 64 2.59 -17.46 -15.11
C LYS A 64 2.05 -17.01 -13.77
N VAL A 65 0.84 -17.45 -13.45
CA VAL A 65 0.11 -17.06 -12.25
C VAL A 65 -1.05 -18.04 -12.14
N ARG A 66 -1.19 -18.73 -10.99
CA ARG A 66 -2.40 -19.49 -10.70
C ARG A 66 -3.50 -18.47 -10.41
N LYS A 67 -4.33 -18.12 -11.41
CA LYS A 67 -5.59 -17.42 -11.14
C LYS A 67 -6.53 -18.42 -10.49
N MET A 68 -6.47 -18.56 -9.17
CA MET A 68 -7.59 -19.12 -8.41
C MET A 68 -8.26 -17.96 -7.69
N GLY A 69 -9.53 -17.73 -8.05
CA GLY A 69 -10.28 -16.54 -7.70
C GLY A 69 -10.73 -16.50 -6.25
N GLN A 70 -9.78 -16.41 -5.31
CA GLN A 70 -10.09 -16.19 -3.90
C GLN A 70 -9.57 -14.81 -3.49
N ALA A 71 -10.48 -13.95 -3.03
CA ALA A 71 -10.21 -12.56 -2.65
C ALA A 71 -9.10 -12.41 -1.59
N MET A 72 -8.78 -13.48 -0.85
CA MET A 72 -7.73 -13.50 0.17
C MET A 72 -6.30 -13.46 -0.40
N GLU A 73 -6.10 -13.75 -1.70
CA GLU A 73 -4.76 -13.75 -2.32
C GLU A 73 -4.32 -12.38 -2.84
N THR A 74 -5.18 -11.35 -2.76
CA THR A 74 -4.88 -9.99 -3.26
C THR A 74 -5.22 -8.92 -2.23
N CYS A 75 -4.40 -7.88 -2.15
CA CYS A 75 -4.62 -6.70 -1.32
C CYS A 75 -4.77 -5.43 -2.18
N ILE A 76 -5.25 -4.35 -1.58
CA ILE A 76 -5.38 -3.04 -2.24
C ILE A 76 -4.35 -2.09 -1.65
N ILE A 77 -3.51 -1.51 -2.50
CA ILE A 77 -2.61 -0.42 -2.14
C ILE A 77 -3.32 0.89 -2.51
N ARG A 78 -3.66 1.72 -1.51
CA ARG A 78 -4.24 3.05 -1.70
C ARG A 78 -3.15 4.13 -1.61
N PHE A 79 -3.12 5.01 -2.58
CA PHE A 79 -2.27 6.19 -2.63
C PHE A 79 -3.11 7.42 -2.35
N GLN A 80 -2.77 8.11 -1.27
CA GLN A 80 -3.45 9.33 -0.85
C GLN A 80 -2.61 10.53 -1.25
N ALA A 81 -3.07 11.27 -2.25
CA ALA A 81 -2.33 12.41 -2.80
C ALA A 81 -2.75 13.75 -2.17
N GLY A 82 -3.98 13.81 -1.65
CA GLY A 82 -4.58 15.05 -1.15
C GLY A 82 -4.95 16.03 -2.27
N PRO A 83 -5.62 17.15 -1.95
CA PRO A 83 -6.10 18.11 -2.94
C PRO A 83 -4.95 18.67 -3.80
N PRO A 84 -5.13 18.86 -5.13
CA PRO A 84 -6.35 18.68 -5.93
C PRO A 84 -6.50 17.25 -6.50
N TYR A 85 -5.69 16.30 -6.05
CA TYR A 85 -5.62 14.96 -6.62
C TYR A 85 -6.56 13.98 -5.91
N GLU A 86 -7.30 13.20 -6.70
CA GLU A 86 -8.08 12.09 -6.16
C GLU A 86 -7.17 10.93 -5.75
N ASP A 87 -7.56 10.21 -4.70
CA ASP A 87 -6.89 8.98 -4.29
C ASP A 87 -7.00 7.92 -5.38
N ILE A 88 -5.90 7.18 -5.58
CA ILE A 88 -5.85 6.05 -6.51
C ILE A 88 -5.52 4.78 -5.75
N ALA A 89 -6.02 3.65 -6.22
CA ALA A 89 -5.76 2.37 -5.60
C ALA A 89 -5.53 1.26 -6.62
N PHE A 90 -4.64 0.33 -6.28
CA PHE A 90 -4.30 -0.79 -7.15
C PHE A 90 -4.44 -2.10 -6.40
N ARG A 91 -5.04 -3.09 -7.07
CA ARG A 91 -5.13 -4.46 -6.58
C ARG A 91 -3.84 -5.21 -6.91
N VAL A 92 -3.17 -5.75 -5.90
CA VAL A 92 -1.88 -6.42 -6.00
C VAL A 92 -1.92 -7.76 -5.25
N VAL A 93 -1.05 -8.70 -5.58
CA VAL A 93 -0.91 -9.96 -4.84
C VAL A 93 -0.57 -9.68 -3.38
N ASN A 94 -1.29 -10.34 -2.47
CA ASN A 94 -1.07 -10.25 -1.03
C ASN A 94 0.09 -11.17 -0.62
N LYS A 95 1.31 -10.75 -0.99
CA LYS A 95 2.57 -11.38 -0.57
C LYS A 95 3.41 -10.37 0.18
N GLU A 96 4.25 -10.85 1.09
CA GLU A 96 5.16 -9.98 1.82
C GLU A 96 6.15 -9.30 0.87
N TRP A 97 6.36 -7.99 1.05
CA TRP A 97 7.31 -7.23 0.23
C TRP A 97 8.72 -7.32 0.80
N ASP A 98 9.68 -7.42 -0.10
CA ASP A 98 11.08 -7.23 0.25
C ASP A 98 11.36 -5.74 0.38
N ARG A 99 11.61 -5.28 1.62
CA ARG A 99 11.94 -3.88 1.92
C ARG A 99 13.44 -3.58 1.78
N SER A 100 14.24 -4.55 1.34
CA SER A 100 15.68 -4.37 1.15
C SER A 100 15.95 -3.41 0.00
N ARG A 101 16.70 -2.34 0.27
CA ARG A 101 17.20 -1.43 -0.77
C ARG A 101 18.09 -2.14 -1.80
N LYS A 102 18.77 -3.22 -1.39
CA LYS A 102 19.61 -4.03 -2.29
C LYS A 102 18.78 -4.76 -3.35
N ASN A 103 17.53 -5.08 -3.03
CA ASN A 103 16.62 -5.81 -3.92
C ASN A 103 15.65 -4.87 -4.65
N GLY A 104 16.03 -3.59 -4.81
CA GLY A 104 15.31 -2.64 -5.65
C GLY A 104 14.08 -2.00 -5.00
N PHE A 105 13.87 -2.16 -3.69
CA PHE A 105 12.81 -1.43 -3.00
C PHE A 105 13.11 0.07 -2.98
N LYS A 106 12.18 0.87 -3.51
CA LYS A 106 12.28 2.33 -3.55
C LYS A 106 10.90 2.93 -3.32
N HIS A 107 10.82 3.89 -2.40
CA HIS A 107 9.64 4.70 -2.16
C HIS A 107 10.10 6.15 -1.98
N THR A 108 9.97 6.95 -3.04
CA THR A 108 10.43 8.35 -3.06
C THR A 108 9.43 9.22 -3.79
N PHE A 109 9.17 10.42 -3.28
CA PHE A 109 8.37 11.43 -3.95
C PHE A 109 9.27 12.61 -4.31
N ASP A 110 9.46 12.85 -5.60
CA ASP A 110 10.32 13.92 -6.12
C ASP A 110 9.72 14.50 -7.41
N GLY A 111 9.80 15.82 -7.59
CA GLY A 111 9.28 16.49 -8.79
C GLY A 111 7.78 16.27 -9.07
N GLY A 112 6.97 16.00 -8.03
CA GLY A 112 5.54 15.68 -8.18
C GLY A 112 5.26 14.25 -8.65
N ILE A 113 6.26 13.38 -8.70
CA ILE A 113 6.15 11.98 -9.12
C ILE A 113 6.43 11.09 -7.91
N LEU A 114 5.47 10.21 -7.61
CA LEU A 114 5.67 9.14 -6.64
C LEU A 114 6.28 7.93 -7.34
N HIS A 115 7.50 7.57 -6.93
CA HIS A 115 8.18 6.36 -7.34
C HIS A 115 8.01 5.28 -6.27
N LEU A 116 7.21 4.25 -6.57
CA LEU A 116 7.13 3.03 -5.79
C LEU A 116 7.65 1.84 -6.59
N TYR A 117 8.71 1.22 -6.10
CA TYR A 117 9.27 -0.03 -6.58
C TYR A 117 9.31 -1.00 -5.42
N PHE A 118 8.76 -2.19 -5.62
CA PHE A 118 8.83 -3.28 -4.65
C PHE A 118 8.91 -4.61 -5.38
N ASN A 119 9.57 -5.56 -4.73
CA ASN A 119 9.56 -6.96 -5.12
C ASN A 119 8.93 -7.75 -3.97
N PHE A 120 8.36 -8.92 -4.27
CA PHE A 120 7.90 -9.82 -3.23
C PHE A 120 9.09 -10.56 -2.61
N LYS A 121 9.01 -10.83 -1.31
CA LYS A 121 10.00 -11.69 -0.64
C LYS A 121 10.03 -13.06 -1.29
N ARG A 122 11.24 -13.55 -1.50
CA ARG A 122 11.50 -14.91 -1.96
C ARG A 122 11.52 -15.84 -0.75
N HIS A 123 10.72 -16.88 -0.81
CA HIS A 123 10.80 -17.98 0.15
C HIS A 123 11.68 -19.07 -0.46
N TRP A 124 12.85 -19.28 0.14
CA TRP A 124 13.68 -20.43 -0.19
C TRP A 124 13.17 -21.65 0.54
N TYR A 125 12.88 -22.71 -0.21
CA TYR A 125 12.67 -24.01 0.39
C TYR A 125 13.99 -24.50 1.02
N ARG A 126 13.94 -24.83 2.31
CA ARG A 126 15.03 -25.52 3.02
C ARG A 126 14.65 -26.98 3.18
N ARG A 127 15.61 -27.87 2.93
CA ARG A 127 15.45 -29.32 3.01
C ARG A 127 15.76 -29.80 4.43
#